data_AF-A0AAP0WTZ3-F1
#
_entry.id   AF-A0AAP0WTZ3-F1
#
_cell.length_a   1.000
_cell.length_b   1.000
_cell.length_c   1.000
_cell.angle_alpha   90.00
_cell.angle_beta   90.00
_cell.angle_gamma   90.00
#
_symmetry.space_group_name_H-M   'P 1'
#
loop_
_entity.id
_entity.type
_entity.pdbx_description
1 polymer ?
#
loop_
_entity_poly.entity_id
_entity_poly.type
_entity_poly.pdbx_seq_one_letter_code
_entity_poly.pdbx_strand_id
1 'polypeptide(L)'
;MKSIKENSILSFIAAAKFPLDFLEFDVQVTKDDCPVIFHDNFILSEDKGAIIEKRVTDLTLAELLCYGPQKEPGNMGKPLFRKAKDGRIFEWKVENDDPLCTLEEVFQKVEHSLGFNIELKFDDQVVYKQEELIHVLQVILRW
;
A
#
# COMPACT_ATOMS: atom_id res chain seq x y z
N MET A 1 19.81 -4.73 -8.11
CA MET A 1 19.39 -4.25 -6.77
C MET A 1 18.74 -5.41 -6.06
N LYS A 2 19.12 -5.65 -4.80
CA LYS A 2 18.36 -6.50 -3.90
C LYS A 2 16.92 -5.96 -3.87
N SER A 3 15.91 -6.80 -4.11
CA SER A 3 14.54 -6.29 -4.26
C SER A 3 14.04 -5.71 -2.92
N ILE A 4 13.69 -4.42 -2.92
CA ILE A 4 12.97 -3.77 -1.81
C ILE A 4 11.50 -3.73 -2.23
N LYS A 5 10.57 -3.98 -1.30
CA LYS A 5 9.13 -3.85 -1.53
C LYS A 5 8.78 -2.42 -1.97
N GLU A 6 8.07 -2.26 -3.09
CA GLU A 6 7.51 -0.96 -3.49
C GLU A 6 6.52 -0.43 -2.45
N ASN A 7 6.18 0.87 -2.52
CA ASN A 7 5.13 1.46 -1.69
C ASN A 7 5.35 1.21 -0.17
N SER A 8 6.61 1.27 0.26
CA SER A 8 7.03 1.04 1.65
C SER A 8 7.94 2.16 2.15
N ILE A 9 7.90 2.45 3.46
CA ILE A 9 8.79 3.45 4.09
C ILE A 9 10.25 3.13 3.78
N LEU A 10 10.64 1.87 3.88
CA LEU A 10 11.98 1.42 3.51
C LEU A 10 12.37 1.76 2.07
N SER A 11 11.47 1.56 1.10
CA SER A 11 11.74 1.90 -0.30
C SER A 11 11.91 3.40 -0.52
N PHE A 12 11.10 4.22 0.14
CA PHE A 12 11.17 5.69 0.05
C PHE A 12 12.47 6.22 0.65
N ILE A 13 12.86 5.75 1.85
CA ILE A 13 14.12 6.13 2.49
C ILE A 13 15.32 5.67 1.65
N ALA A 14 15.23 4.49 1.02
CA ALA A 14 16.29 4.02 0.13
C ALA A 14 16.42 4.88 -1.13
N ALA A 15 15.30 5.26 -1.75
CA ALA A 15 15.26 6.13 -2.93
C ALA A 15 15.72 7.57 -2.62
N ALA A 16 15.43 8.08 -1.41
CA ALA A 16 15.81 9.43 -1.00
C ALA A 16 17.33 9.66 -0.89
N LYS A 17 18.14 8.60 -0.95
CA LYS A 17 19.62 8.68 -0.98
C LYS A 17 20.18 9.06 -2.35
N PHE A 18 19.33 9.15 -3.37
CA PHE A 18 19.68 9.49 -4.74
C PHE A 18 19.25 10.93 -5.07
N PRO A 19 19.86 11.58 -6.07
CA PRO A 19 19.52 12.95 -6.46
C PRO A 19 18.20 12.98 -7.24
N LEU A 20 17.10 12.75 -6.53
CA LEU A 20 15.73 12.82 -7.03
C LEU A 20 15.09 14.11 -6.53
N ASP A 21 14.09 14.60 -7.25
CA ASP A 21 13.27 15.73 -6.81
C ASP A 21 11.96 15.27 -6.16
N PHE A 22 11.43 14.12 -6.57
CA PHE A 22 10.15 13.58 -6.13
C PHE A 22 10.21 12.07 -5.86
N LEU A 23 9.45 11.63 -4.87
CA LEU A 23 9.07 10.23 -4.65
C LEU A 23 7.65 9.99 -5.14
N GLU A 24 7.40 8.85 -5.78
CA GLU A 24 6.07 8.46 -6.25
C GLU A 24 5.51 7.34 -5.39
N PHE A 25 4.20 7.41 -5.10
CA PHE A 25 3.44 6.35 -4.44
C PHE A 25 1.94 6.47 -4.67
N ASP A 26 1.26 5.33 -4.56
CA ASP A 26 -0.19 5.20 -4.68
C ASP A 26 -0.88 5.32 -3.33
N VAL A 27 -1.96 6.10 -3.28
CA VAL A 27 -2.80 6.26 -2.10
C VAL A 27 -4.20 5.69 -2.35
N GLN A 28 -4.64 4.84 -1.42
CA GLN A 28 -6.01 4.34 -1.31
C GLN A 28 -6.61 4.75 0.05
N VAL A 29 -7.93 4.63 0.20
CA VAL A 29 -8.63 4.86 1.47
C VAL A 29 -9.34 3.57 1.90
N THR A 30 -9.08 3.13 3.13
CA THR A 30 -9.75 1.98 3.74
C THR A 30 -11.22 2.29 4.08
N LYS A 31 -12.03 1.27 4.37
CA LYS A 31 -13.47 1.47 4.68
C LYS A 31 -13.73 2.31 5.93
N ASP A 32 -12.73 2.43 6.80
CA ASP A 32 -12.73 3.23 8.03
C ASP A 32 -11.94 4.53 7.85
N ASP A 33 -11.93 5.07 6.63
CA ASP A 33 -11.43 6.41 6.27
C ASP A 33 -9.94 6.65 6.62
N CYS A 34 -9.09 5.63 6.45
CA CYS A 34 -7.65 5.77 6.64
C CYS A 34 -6.92 5.76 5.29
N PRO A 35 -6.19 6.84 4.92
CA PRO A 35 -5.29 6.84 3.77
C PRO A 35 -4.11 5.88 3.94
N VAL A 36 -3.94 4.95 3.00
CA VAL A 36 -2.93 3.88 3.01
C VAL A 36 -2.15 3.86 1.71
N ILE A 37 -0.91 3.38 1.80
CA ILE A 37 0.01 3.30 0.66
C ILE A 37 -0.01 1.90 0.07
N PHE A 38 -0.64 1.75 -1.10
CA PHE A 38 -0.78 0.45 -1.77
C PHE A 38 -1.24 0.62 -3.23
N HIS A 39 -0.58 -0.07 -4.16
CA HIS A 39 -0.83 0.06 -5.60
C HIS A 39 -2.06 -0.72 -6.09
N ASP A 40 -2.14 -2.02 -5.81
CA ASP A 40 -3.16 -2.87 -6.44
C ASP A 40 -4.54 -2.65 -5.80
N ASN A 41 -5.62 -2.73 -6.60
CA ASN A 41 -7.00 -2.61 -6.07
C ASN A 41 -7.36 -3.74 -5.09
N PHE A 42 -6.68 -4.88 -5.23
CA PHE A 42 -6.92 -6.08 -4.46
C PHE A 42 -5.66 -6.55 -3.75
N ILE A 43 -5.83 -7.01 -2.53
CA ILE A 43 -4.81 -7.69 -1.74
C ILE A 43 -5.11 -9.19 -1.75
N LEU A 44 -4.10 -9.99 -2.10
CA LEU A 44 -4.20 -11.44 -2.13
C LEU A 44 -3.44 -12.02 -0.94
N SER A 45 -4.09 -12.94 -0.22
CA SER A 45 -3.50 -13.70 0.88
C SER A 45 -3.95 -15.15 0.86
N GLU A 46 -3.34 -15.98 1.69
CA GLU A 46 -3.81 -17.34 1.95
C GLU A 46 -4.60 -17.40 3.27
N ASP A 47 -5.76 -18.06 3.26
CA ASP A 47 -6.48 -18.49 4.46
C ASP A 47 -6.82 -19.98 4.32
N LYS A 48 -6.33 -20.80 5.25
CA LYS A 48 -6.57 -22.26 5.30
C LYS A 48 -6.29 -22.97 3.96
N GLY A 49 -5.22 -22.58 3.27
CA GLY A 49 -4.81 -23.17 1.98
C GLY A 49 -5.60 -22.69 0.76
N ALA A 50 -6.52 -21.74 0.93
CA ALA A 50 -7.22 -21.08 -0.17
C ALA A 50 -6.69 -19.66 -0.36
N ILE A 51 -6.44 -19.26 -1.62
CA ILE A 51 -6.15 -17.86 -1.93
C ILE A 51 -7.44 -17.06 -1.81
N ILE A 52 -7.40 -16.05 -0.95
CA ILE A 52 -8.46 -15.08 -0.73
C ILE A 52 -8.00 -13.76 -1.34
N GLU A 53 -8.88 -13.18 -2.13
CA GLU A 53 -8.73 -11.84 -2.70
C GLU A 53 -9.72 -10.90 -1.99
N LYS A 54 -9.23 -9.76 -1.53
CA LYS A 54 -10.07 -8.70 -0.95
C LYS A 54 -9.71 -7.37 -1.58
N ARG A 55 -10.72 -6.54 -1.81
CA ARG A 55 -10.49 -5.16 -2.24
C ARG A 55 -9.89 -4.38 -1.08
N VAL A 56 -8.86 -3.58 -1.34
CA VAL A 56 -8.17 -2.80 -0.29
C VAL A 56 -9.13 -1.83 0.39
N THR A 57 -10.00 -1.18 -0.39
CA THR A 57 -11.02 -0.25 0.12
C THR A 57 -12.13 -0.91 0.96
N ASP A 58 -12.23 -2.25 0.98
CA ASP A 58 -13.20 -2.99 1.81
C ASP A 58 -12.61 -3.43 3.16
N LEU A 59 -11.31 -3.17 3.40
CA LEU A 59 -10.62 -3.48 4.65
C LEU A 59 -10.68 -2.28 5.58
N THR A 60 -10.67 -2.53 6.90
CA THR A 60 -10.23 -1.50 7.86
C THR A 60 -8.72 -1.34 7.80
N LEU A 61 -8.19 -0.23 8.32
CA LEU A 61 -6.75 -0.07 8.51
C LEU A 61 -6.18 -1.23 9.34
N ALA A 62 -6.83 -1.60 10.45
CA ALA A 62 -6.38 -2.69 11.29
C ALA A 62 -6.33 -4.03 10.54
N GLU A 63 -7.33 -4.31 9.68
CA GLU A 63 -7.33 -5.51 8.85
C GLU A 63 -6.19 -5.49 7.83
N LEU A 64 -5.94 -4.35 7.17
CA LEU A 64 -4.85 -4.19 6.21
C LEU A 64 -3.46 -4.37 6.85
N LEU A 65 -3.26 -3.81 8.04
CA LEU A 65 -1.96 -3.89 8.72
C LEU A 65 -1.61 -5.32 9.19
N CYS A 66 -2.57 -6.24 9.24
CA CYS A 66 -2.32 -7.66 9.52
C CYS A 66 -1.64 -8.43 8.37
N TYR A 67 -1.32 -7.79 7.25
CA TYR A 67 -0.68 -8.44 6.09
C TYR A 67 0.82 -8.13 6.04
N GLY A 68 1.62 -9.11 5.59
CA GLY A 68 3.06 -8.96 5.42
C GLY A 68 3.84 -8.83 6.74
N PRO A 69 5.07 -8.29 6.69
CA PRO A 69 5.88 -8.04 7.89
C PRO A 69 5.16 -7.14 8.89
N GLN A 70 5.38 -7.38 10.18
CA GLN A 70 4.79 -6.59 11.25
C GLN A 70 5.83 -5.69 11.92
N LYS A 71 5.38 -4.68 12.68
CA LYS A 71 6.28 -3.71 13.36
C LYS A 71 7.24 -4.38 14.34
N GLU A 72 6.83 -5.51 14.94
CA GLU A 72 7.69 -6.33 15.78
C GLU A 72 8.65 -7.18 14.92
N PRO A 73 9.97 -7.07 15.12
CA PRO A 73 10.94 -7.82 14.30
C PRO A 73 10.69 -9.33 14.35
N GLY A 74 10.62 -9.95 13.17
CA GLY A 74 10.40 -11.40 13.03
C GLY A 74 8.93 -11.84 13.12
N ASN A 75 8.00 -10.93 13.41
CA ASN A 75 6.58 -11.22 13.36
C ASN A 75 6.05 -11.03 11.93
N MET A 76 5.34 -12.05 11.44
CA MET A 76 4.76 -12.08 10.09
C MET A 76 3.25 -12.23 10.19
N GLY A 77 2.54 -11.33 9.55
CA GLY A 77 1.10 -11.39 9.38
C GLY A 77 0.69 -12.35 8.28
N LYS A 78 -0.47 -12.09 7.67
CA LYS A 78 -0.98 -12.86 6.54
C LYS A 78 0.00 -12.77 5.36
N PRO A 79 0.38 -13.91 4.75
CA PRO A 79 1.27 -13.89 3.60
C PRO A 79 0.61 -13.14 2.43
N LEU A 80 1.42 -12.39 1.69
CA LEU A 80 0.99 -11.63 0.53
C LEU A 80 1.30 -12.41 -0.74
N PHE A 81 0.39 -12.34 -1.70
CA PHE A 81 0.55 -12.94 -3.02
C PHE A 81 0.36 -11.91 -4.12
N ARG A 82 0.91 -12.21 -5.30
CA ARG A 82 0.73 -11.44 -6.53
C ARG A 82 0.21 -12.34 -7.64
N LYS A 83 -0.60 -11.73 -8.52
CA LYS A 83 -1.11 -12.37 -9.73
C LYS A 83 -0.36 -11.84 -10.95
N ALA A 84 0.33 -12.71 -11.67
CA ALA A 84 0.96 -12.38 -12.94
C ALA A 84 -0.09 -12.11 -14.03
N LYS A 85 0.32 -11.45 -15.11
CA LYS A 85 -0.53 -11.18 -16.29
C LYS A 85 -1.10 -12.46 -16.92
N ASP A 86 -0.40 -13.59 -16.78
CA ASP A 86 -0.83 -14.90 -17.26
C ASP A 86 -1.76 -15.65 -16.27
N GLY A 87 -2.13 -15.01 -15.16
CA GLY A 87 -3.02 -15.55 -14.14
C GLY A 87 -2.34 -16.39 -13.06
N ARG A 88 -1.02 -16.66 -13.16
CA ARG A 88 -0.30 -17.39 -12.10
C ARG A 88 -0.23 -16.57 -10.81
N ILE A 89 -0.45 -17.23 -9.69
CA ILE A 89 -0.34 -16.63 -8.35
C ILE A 89 0.96 -17.11 -7.71
N PHE A 90 1.72 -16.19 -7.13
CA PHE A 90 2.96 -16.47 -6.44
C PHE A 90 3.06 -15.64 -5.18
N GLU A 91 3.75 -16.17 -4.18
CA GLU A 91 4.01 -15.44 -2.94
C GLU A 91 4.87 -14.20 -3.24
N TRP A 92 4.44 -13.05 -2.75
CA TRP A 92 5.09 -11.77 -3.02
C TRP A 92 6.24 -11.52 -2.03
N LYS A 93 7.30 -12.32 -2.20
CA LYS A 93 8.55 -12.24 -1.44
C LYS A 93 9.55 -11.29 -2.09
N VAL A 94 10.19 -10.46 -1.26
CA VAL A 94 11.30 -9.58 -1.63
C VAL A 94 12.44 -9.75 -0.62
N GLU A 95 13.65 -9.25 -0.93
CA GLU A 95 14.78 -9.36 -0.02
C GLU A 95 14.65 -8.45 1.20
N ASN A 96 14.14 -7.23 0.99
CA ASN A 96 13.89 -6.29 2.08
C ASN A 96 12.43 -5.84 2.01
N ASP A 97 11.71 -6.12 3.07
CA ASP A 97 10.28 -5.85 3.19
C ASP A 97 10.04 -5.04 4.46
N ASP A 98 8.90 -4.34 4.51
CA ASP A 98 8.53 -3.43 5.59
C ASP A 98 7.01 -3.57 5.81
N PRO A 99 6.48 -3.26 7.00
CA PRO A 99 5.04 -3.27 7.21
C PRO A 99 4.33 -2.33 6.24
N LEU A 100 3.10 -2.69 5.86
CA LEU A 100 2.21 -1.76 5.17
C LEU A 100 2.02 -0.49 6.02
N CYS A 101 1.88 0.66 5.35
CA CYS A 101 1.93 1.95 6.01
C CYS A 101 0.81 2.89 5.58
N THR A 102 0.53 3.87 6.43
CA THR A 102 -0.41 4.96 6.13
C THR A 102 0.29 6.10 5.39
N LEU A 103 -0.49 6.96 4.73
CA LEU A 103 0.03 8.22 4.17
C LEU A 103 0.61 9.13 5.27
N GLU A 104 0.02 9.09 6.47
CA GLU A 104 0.55 9.80 7.65
C GLU A 104 1.97 9.35 7.98
N GLU A 105 2.19 8.03 8.03
CA GLU A 105 3.49 7.47 8.33
C GLU A 105 4.54 7.84 7.27
N VAL A 106 4.15 7.94 5.99
CA VAL A 106 5.04 8.45 4.93
C VAL A 106 5.45 9.88 5.23
N PHE A 107 4.48 10.78 5.48
CA PHE A 107 4.77 12.18 5.75
C PHE A 107 5.59 12.39 7.03
N GLN A 108 5.45 11.53 8.04
CA GLN A 108 6.22 11.63 9.27
C GLN A 108 7.64 11.06 9.17
N LYS A 109 7.86 10.02 8.36
CA LYS A 109 9.11 9.24 8.38
C LYS A 109 10.01 9.48 7.17
N VAL A 110 9.48 9.99 6.06
CA VAL A 110 10.26 10.25 4.83
C VAL A 110 10.76 11.70 4.84
N GLU A 111 12.01 11.89 4.41
CA GLU A 111 12.70 13.19 4.38
C GLU A 111 11.90 14.26 3.61
N HIS A 112 11.61 15.39 4.27
CA HIS A 112 10.84 16.51 3.70
C HIS A 112 11.59 17.32 2.62
N SER A 113 12.85 16.99 2.35
CA SER A 113 13.63 17.65 1.30
C SER A 113 13.20 17.24 -0.11
N LEU A 114 12.42 16.16 -0.24
CA LEU A 114 11.85 15.68 -1.49
C LEU A 114 10.38 16.05 -1.61
N GLY A 115 9.93 16.31 -2.84
CA GLY A 115 8.50 16.39 -3.14
C GLY A 115 7.85 15.01 -3.19
N PHE A 116 6.52 14.96 -3.12
CA PHE A 116 5.74 13.75 -3.30
C PHE A 116 4.86 13.86 -4.55
N ASN A 117 4.98 12.88 -5.45
CA ASN A 117 4.04 12.62 -6.53
C ASN A 117 3.05 11.57 -6.05
N ILE A 118 1.82 11.99 -5.78
CA ILE A 118 0.80 11.14 -5.17
C ILE A 118 -0.20 10.71 -6.25
N GLU A 119 -0.24 9.42 -6.58
CA GLU A 119 -1.31 8.85 -7.40
C GLU A 119 -2.52 8.51 -6.51
N LEU A 120 -3.69 9.06 -6.84
CA LEU A 120 -4.94 8.70 -6.18
C LEU A 120 -5.53 7.48 -6.86
N LYS A 121 -5.52 6.33 -6.18
CA LYS A 121 -5.93 5.06 -6.79
C LYS A 121 -7.43 4.86 -6.69
N PHE A 122 -8.04 4.59 -7.84
CA PHE A 122 -9.43 4.17 -7.98
C PHE A 122 -9.49 2.93 -8.88
N ASP A 123 -10.46 2.05 -8.65
CA ASP A 123 -10.63 0.87 -9.49
C ASP A 123 -11.29 1.23 -10.83
N ASP A 124 -10.56 1.06 -11.93
CA ASP A 124 -11.04 1.26 -13.30
C ASP A 124 -12.31 0.47 -13.66
N GLN A 125 -12.61 -0.60 -12.93
CA GLN A 125 -13.81 -1.41 -13.12
C GLN A 125 -15.02 -0.93 -12.30
N VAL A 126 -14.86 0.13 -11.50
CA VAL A 126 -15.91 0.69 -10.64
C VAL A 126 -16.34 2.06 -11.18
N VAL A 127 -17.65 2.26 -11.29
CA VAL A 127 -18.24 3.57 -11.56
C VAL A 127 -18.54 4.25 -10.23
N TYR A 128 -17.64 5.13 -9.81
CA TYR A 128 -17.79 5.89 -8.57
C TYR A 128 -18.81 7.01 -8.73
N LYS A 129 -19.64 7.20 -7.70
CA LYS A 129 -20.50 8.39 -7.59
C LYS A 129 -19.69 9.60 -7.20
N GLN A 130 -20.21 10.78 -7.53
CA GLN A 130 -19.55 12.03 -7.19
C GLN A 130 -19.34 12.20 -5.67
N GLU A 131 -20.31 11.77 -4.85
CA GLU A 131 -20.21 11.89 -3.40
C GLU A 131 -19.10 10.97 -2.84
N GLU A 132 -18.92 9.78 -3.42
CA GLU A 132 -17.88 8.82 -3.04
C GLU A 132 -16.49 9.39 -3.36
N LEU A 133 -16.32 9.97 -4.56
CA LEU A 133 -15.06 10.62 -4.96
C LEU A 133 -14.74 11.82 -4.05
N ILE A 134 -15.73 12.67 -3.78
CA ILE A 134 -15.57 13.83 -2.89
C ILE A 134 -15.16 13.37 -1.49
N HIS A 135 -15.82 12.34 -0.96
CA HIS A 135 -15.49 11.79 0.36
C HIS A 135 -14.05 11.31 0.43
N VAL A 136 -13.62 10.46 -0.52
CA VAL A 136 -12.25 9.94 -0.58
C VAL A 136 -11.23 11.08 -0.69
N LEU A 137 -11.48 12.07 -1.55
CA LEU A 137 -10.62 13.25 -1.69
C LEU A 137 -10.53 14.05 -0.39
N GLN A 138 -11.65 14.25 0.31
CA GLN A 138 -11.64 14.94 1.60
C GLN A 138 -10.85 14.17 2.65
N VAL A 139 -10.94 12.84 2.68
CA VAL A 139 -10.14 12.01 3.59
C VAL A 139 -8.65 12.13 3.27
N ILE A 140 -8.27 12.07 1.99
CA ILE A 140 -6.86 12.18 1.54
C ILE A 140 -6.32 13.61 1.66
N LEU A 141 -7.13 14.66 1.71
CA LEU A 141 -6.65 16.04 1.78
C LEU A 141 -6.67 16.63 3.20
N ARG A 142 -7.08 15.85 4.21
CA ARG A 142 -7.06 16.23 5.63
C ARG A 142 -5.68 15.93 6.21
N TRP A 143 -4.79 16.91 6.19
CA TRP A 143 -3.47 16.88 6.84
C TRP A 143 -3.19 18.20 7.55
#